data_AF-A0ABD0PD89-F1
#
_entry.id   AF-A0ABD0PD89-F1
#
_cell.length_a   1.000
_cell.length_b   1.000
_cell.length_c   1.000
_cell.angle_alpha   90.00
_cell.angle_beta   90.00
_cell.angle_gamma   90.00
#
_symmetry.space_group_name_H-M   'P 1'
#
loop_
_entity.id
_entity.type
_entity.pdbx_description
1 polymer ?
#
loop_
_entity_poly.entity_id
_entity_poly.type
_entity_poly.pdbx_seq_one_letter_code
_entity_poly.pdbx_strand_id
1 'polypeptide(L)' 'LGADVLGIDPVEDSVRTAELHSSYDPDLRERVRYQACTLEELAEEEVEGFHAVVASEVVEHLADLDAFASCCQQVLK' A
#
# COMPACT_ATOMS: atom_id res chain seq x y z
N LEU A 1 17.49 -7.33 -0.15
CA LEU A 1 16.08 -7.08 0.19
C LEU A 1 16.05 -6.55 1.61
N GLY A 2 15.38 -5.43 1.87
CA GLY A 2 15.43 -4.77 3.18
C GLY A 2 14.74 -3.40 3.21
N ALA A 3 13.80 -3.15 2.30
CA ALA A 3 12.96 -1.96 2.37
C ALA A 3 11.89 -2.15 3.44
N ASP A 4 11.47 -1.06 4.07
CA ASP A 4 10.25 -1.02 4.86
C ASP A 4 9.08 -0.81 3.90
N VAL A 5 8.11 -1.73 3.93
CA VAL A 5 7.01 -1.82 2.96
C VAL A 5 5.69 -1.63 3.68
N LEU A 6 4.83 -0.79 3.10
CA LEU A 6 3.41 -0.72 3.43
C LEU A 6 2.62 -1.29 2.26
N GLY A 7 1.88 -2.37 2.48
CA GLY A 7 0.89 -2.87 1.55
C GLY A 7 -0.49 -2.29 1.89
N ILE A 8 -1.21 -1.79 0.89
CA ILE A 8 -2.58 -1.29 1.07
C ILE A 8 -3.54 -2.04 0.15
N ASP A 9 -4.76 -2.25 0.62
CA ASP A 9 -5.87 -2.79 -0.17
C ASP A 9 -7.19 -2.35 0.49
N PRO A 10 -8.21 -1.87 -0.24
CA PRO A 10 -9.49 -1.48 0.35
C PRO A 10 -10.29 -2.65 0.91
N VAL A 11 -9.94 -3.90 0.58
CA VAL A 11 -10.63 -5.12 1.02
C VAL A 11 -9.98 -5.64 2.30
N GLU A 12 -10.66 -5.47 3.43
CA GLU A 12 -10.16 -5.86 4.76
C GLU A 12 -9.75 -7.34 4.84
N ASP A 13 -10.50 -8.25 4.22
CA ASP A 13 -10.18 -9.69 4.22
C ASP A 13 -8.88 -10.00 3.45
N SER A 14 -8.58 -9.25 2.37
CA SER A 14 -7.31 -9.36 1.64
C SER A 14 -6.15 -8.95 2.53
N VAL A 15 -6.28 -7.83 3.24
CA VAL A 15 -5.28 -7.32 4.19
C VAL A 15 -5.02 -8.33 5.31
N ARG A 16 -6.08 -8.82 5.98
CA ARG A 16 -5.95 -9.81 7.06
C ARG A 16 -5.27 -11.09 6.59
N THR A 17 -5.56 -11.53 5.37
CA THR A 17 -4.91 -12.70 4.77
C THR A 17 -3.42 -12.45 4.55
N ALA A 18 -3.04 -11.27 4.06
CA ALA A 18 -1.65 -10.89 3.85
C ALA A 18 -0.87 -10.75 5.17
N GLU A 19 -1.48 -10.14 6.20
CA GLU A 19 -0.91 -10.05 7.54
C GLU A 19 -0.65 -11.43 8.13
N LEU A 20 -1.64 -12.34 8.07
CA LEU A 20 -1.48 -13.71 8.53
C LEU A 20 -0.33 -14.40 7.80
N HIS A 21 -0.25 -14.25 6.48
CA HIS A 21 0.83 -14.85 5.69
C HIS A 21 2.21 -14.30 6.09
N SER A 22 2.35 -12.99 6.26
CA SER A 22 3.60 -12.37 6.70
C SER A 22 4.04 -12.82 8.11
N SER A 23 3.10 -13.19 8.97
CA SER A 23 3.39 -13.61 10.35
C SER A 23 4.19 -14.92 10.44
N TYR A 24 4.20 -15.74 9.38
CA TYR A 24 4.96 -16.98 9.30
C TYR A 24 6.45 -16.77 9.01
N ASP A 25 6.84 -15.59 8.51
CA ASP A 25 8.22 -15.23 8.20
C ASP A 25 8.67 -14.07 9.12
N PRO A 26 9.50 -14.35 10.14
CA PRO A 26 9.97 -13.33 11.07
C PRO A 26 10.68 -12.15 10.40
N ASP A 27 11.42 -12.39 9.32
CA ASP A 27 12.19 -11.35 8.63
C ASP A 27 11.26 -10.39 7.87
N LEU A 28 10.14 -10.90 7.34
CA LEU A 28 9.11 -10.08 6.69
C LEU A 28 8.25 -9.35 7.71
N ARG A 29 7.88 -10.01 8.81
CA ARG A 29 7.01 -9.42 9.85
C ARG A 29 7.55 -8.11 10.43
N GLU A 30 8.87 -7.95 10.50
CA GLU A 30 9.49 -6.73 11.02
C GLU A 30 9.49 -5.57 10.03
N ARG A 31 9.35 -5.83 8.72
CA ARG A 31 9.57 -4.84 7.65
C ARG A 31 8.37 -4.59 6.77
N VAL A 32 7.35 -5.45 6.84
CA VAL A 32 6.13 -5.33 6.04
C VAL A 32 4.96 -5.08 6.97
N ARG A 33 4.26 -3.97 6.71
CA ARG A 33 2.99 -3.63 7.35
C ARG A 33 1.90 -3.63 6.29
N TYR A 34 0.67 -3.87 6.72
CA TYR A 34 -0.49 -3.77 5.86
C TYR A 34 -1.53 -2.83 6.48
N GLN A 35 -2.31 -2.18 5.62
CA GLN A 35 -3.41 -1.29 6.03
C GLN A 35 -4.58 -1.45 5.07
N ALA A 36 -5.78 -1.61 5.64
CA ALA A 36 -7.01 -1.63 4.86
C ALA A 36 -7.45 -0.19 4.56
N CYS A 37 -7.09 0.31 3.39
CA CYS A 37 -7.45 1.65 2.91
C CYS A 37 -7.25 1.75 1.40
N THR A 38 -7.77 2.82 0.81
CA THR A 38 -7.40 3.22 -0.56
C THR A 38 -6.13 4.07 -0.57
N LEU A 39 -5.56 4.31 -1.76
CA LEU A 39 -4.41 5.21 -1.90
C LEU A 39 -4.81 6.68 -1.66
N GLU A 40 -6.04 7.04 -2.04
CA GLU A 40 -6.62 8.36 -1.83
C GLU A 40 -6.73 8.67 -0.33
N GLU A 41 -7.26 7.72 0.46
CA GLU A 41 -7.32 7.84 1.93
C GLU A 41 -5.91 7.98 2.53
N LEU A 42 -4.95 7.16 2.09
CA LEU A 42 -3.56 7.24 2.54
C LEU A 42 -2.90 8.57 2.18
N ALA A 43 -3.24 9.16 1.03
CA ALA A 43 -2.68 10.44 0.60
C ALA A 43 -3.20 11.61 1.45
N GLU A 44 -4.40 11.50 2.02
CA GLU A 44 -4.95 12.49 2.95
C GLU A 44 -4.30 12.43 4.35
N GLU A 45 -3.69 11.31 4.72
CA GLU A 45 -2.93 11.17 5.96
C GLU A 45 -1.59 11.92 5.88
N GLU A 46 -1.12 12.49 7.01
CA GLU A 46 0.27 12.98 7.10
C GLU A 46 1.23 11.78 7.21
N VAL A 47 1.50 11.14 6.07
CA VAL A 47 2.47 10.05 5.96
C VAL A 47 3.87 10.58 5.66
N GLU A 48 4.89 9.99 6.29
CA GLU A 48 6.26 10.09 5.77
C GLU A 48 6.24 9.51 4.34
N GLY A 49 6.59 10.31 3.33
CA GLY A 49 6.47 9.88 1.94
C GLY A 49 7.24 8.58 1.63
N PHE A 50 7.00 8.00 0.46
CA PHE A 50 7.61 6.76 0.01
C PHE A 50 8.71 7.02 -1.03
N HIS A 51 9.75 6.19 -1.04
CA HIS A 51 10.80 6.26 -2.07
C HIS A 51 10.36 5.60 -3.39
N ALA A 52 9.35 4.72 -3.33
CA ALA A 52 8.78 4.05 -4.49
C ALA A 52 7.33 3.66 -4.18
N VAL A 53 6.48 3.72 -5.19
CA VAL A 53 5.10 3.20 -5.18
C VAL A 53 5.01 2.11 -6.24
N VAL A 54 4.46 0.95 -5.87
CA VAL A 54 4.21 -0.15 -6.79
C VAL A 54 2.73 -0.46 -6.76
N ALA A 55 2.07 -0.29 -7.89
CA ALA A 55 0.66 -0.62 -8.09
C ALA A 55 0.56 -1.66 -9.21
N SER A 56 0.17 -2.89 -8.86
CA SER A 56 0.07 -4.01 -9.81
C SER A 56 -1.40 -4.44 -9.92
N GLU A 57 -1.89 -4.66 -11.14
CA GLU A 57 -3.26 -5.14 -11.42
C GLU A 57 -4.41 -4.23 -10.91
N VAL A 58 -4.14 -2.94 -10.66
CA VAL A 58 -5.18 -1.99 -10.22
C VAL A 58 -5.77 -1.15 -11.36
N VAL A 59 -5.00 -0.92 -12.43
CA VAL A 59 -5.30 0.08 -13.48
C VAL A 59 -6.68 -0.10 -14.11
N GLU A 60 -7.10 -1.35 -14.36
CA GLU A 60 -8.39 -1.67 -14.98
C GLU A 60 -9.59 -1.53 -14.05
N HIS A 61 -9.35 -1.44 -12.75
CA HIS A 61 -10.38 -1.33 -11.71
C HIS A 61 -10.54 0.12 -11.19
N LEU A 62 -9.69 1.04 -11.64
CA LEU A 62 -9.73 2.44 -11.22
C LEU A 62 -10.85 3.21 -11.94
N ALA A 63 -11.60 3.98 -11.14
CA ALA A 63 -12.64 4.87 -11.68
C ALA A 63 -12.05 6.11 -12.38
N ASP A 64 -10.90 6.60 -11.89
CA ASP A 64 -10.20 7.77 -12.43
C ASP A 64 -8.68 7.54 -12.34
N LEU A 65 -8.04 7.39 -13.50
CA LEU A 65 -6.59 7.14 -13.58
C LEU A 65 -5.76 8.37 -13.26
N ASP A 66 -6.23 9.56 -13.62
CA ASP A 66 -5.49 10.81 -13.41
C ASP A 66 -5.51 11.18 -11.92
N ALA A 67 -6.64 10.98 -11.25
CA ALA A 67 -6.75 11.13 -9.80
C ALA A 67 -5.80 10.16 -9.07
N PHE A 68 -5.82 8.88 -9.45
CA PHE A 68 -4.94 7.87 -8.84
C PHE A 68 -3.45 8.19 -9.04
N ALA A 69 -3.06 8.60 -10.26
CA ALA A 69 -1.68 9.01 -10.54
C ALA A 69 -1.25 10.24 -9.71
N SER A 70 -2.18 11.17 -9.48
CA SER A 70 -1.94 12.34 -8.61
C SER A 70 -1.73 11.93 -7.16
N CYS A 71 -2.52 10.98 -6.64
CA CYS A 71 -2.32 10.42 -5.30
C CYS A 71 -0.98 9.67 -5.20
N CYS A 72 -0.59 8.92 -6.23
CA CYS A 72 0.74 8.27 -6.28
C CYS A 72 1.86 9.31 -6.17
N GLN A 73 1.75 10.44 -6.87
CA GLN A 73 2.73 11.51 -6.79
C GLN A 73 2.77 12.15 -5.40
N GLN A 74 1.61 12.39 -4.79
CA GLN A 74 1.49 13.04 -3.49
C GLN A 74 2.18 12.27 -2.37
N VAL A 75 2.13 10.94 -2.42
CA VAL A 75 2.75 10.11 -1.38
C VAL A 75 4.24 9.86 -1.62
N LEU A 76 4.82 10.25 -2.75
CA LEU A 76 6.26 10.09 -3.03
C LEU A 76 7.10 11.20 -2.36
N LYS A 77 8.31 10.86 -1.92
CA LYS A 77 9.31 11.83 -1.43
C LYS A 77 10.00 12.60 -2.57
#